data_AF-K1RMI9-F1
#
_entry.id   AF-K1RMI9-F1
#
_cell.length_a   1.000
_cell.length_b   1.000
_cell.length_c   1.000
_cell.angle_alpha   90.00
_cell.angle_beta   90.00
_cell.angle_gamma   90.00
#
_symmetry.space_group_name_H-M   'P 1'
#
loop_
_entity.id
_entity.type
_entity.pdbx_description
1 polymer ?
#
loop_
_entity_poly.entity_id
_entity_poly.type
_entity_poly.pdbx_seq_one_letter_code
_entity_poly.pdbx_strand_id
1 'polypeptide(L)' 'MVWEEYSRFAERGDEPYYPINTEADKALYARYEELAKAEPRTVFGGRLGTYKYYDMHNVIDTALTAYEQQVEPL' A
#
# COMPACT_ATOMS: atom_id res chain seq x y z
N MET A 1 -8.36 -5.75 -31.09
CA MET A 1 -7.33 -5.10 -30.28
C MET A 1 -6.81 -6.15 -29.32
N VAL A 2 -5.50 -6.39 -29.33
CA VAL A 2 -4.84 -7.37 -28.44
C VAL A 2 -3.83 -6.58 -27.63
N TRP A 3 -3.75 -6.88 -26.34
CA TRP A 3 -2.77 -6.30 -25.43
C TRP A 3 -1.80 -7.40 -25.02
N GLU A 4 -0.51 -7.11 -25.10
CA GLU A 4 0.56 -7.99 -24.63
C GLU A 4 1.12 -7.39 -23.34
N GLU A 5 1.21 -8.23 -22.31
CA GLU A 5 1.68 -7.83 -20.99
C GLU A 5 3.09 -8.34 -20.76
N TYR A 6 3.96 -7.45 -20.26
CA TYR A 6 5.34 -7.77 -19.93
C TYR A 6 5.67 -7.32 -18.52
N SER A 7 6.25 -8.21 -17.73
CA SER A 7 6.71 -7.92 -16.38
C SER A 7 8.12 -7.34 -16.40
N ARG A 8 8.37 -6.37 -15.52
CA ARG A 8 9.69 -5.76 -15.27
C ARG A 8 9.75 -5.16 -13.88
N PHE A 9 10.95 -4.85 -13.41
CA PHE A 9 11.13 -4.04 -12.20
C PHE A 9 10.64 -2.61 -12.45
N ALA A 10 9.95 -2.06 -11.46
CA ALA A 10 9.53 -0.66 -11.45
C ALA A 10 10.69 0.22 -10.97
N GLU A 11 11.08 1.19 -11.79
CA GLU A 11 12.01 2.24 -11.44
C GLU A 11 11.27 3.48 -10.91
N ARG A 12 12.04 4.46 -10.44
CA ARG A 12 11.44 5.72 -10.01
C ARG A 12 10.76 6.42 -11.20
N GLY A 13 9.46 6.64 -11.08
CA GLY A 13 8.64 7.25 -12.14
C GLY A 13 7.76 6.25 -12.89
N ASP A 14 7.96 4.95 -12.67
CA ASP A 14 7.03 3.92 -13.14
C ASP A 14 5.83 3.79 -12.20
N GLU A 15 4.72 3.26 -12.73
CA GLU A 15 3.59 2.81 -11.92
C GLU A 15 4.00 1.54 -11.17
N PRO A 16 4.06 1.55 -9.83
CA PRO A 16 4.37 0.34 -9.08
C PRO A 16 3.14 -0.56 -9.10
N TYR A 17 3.22 -1.78 -9.66
CA TYR A 17 2.10 -2.73 -9.71
C TYR A 17 2.06 -3.68 -8.52
N TYR A 18 3.16 -4.37 -8.22
CA TYR A 18 3.24 -5.40 -7.18
C TYR A 18 4.40 -5.14 -6.22
N PRO A 19 4.20 -5.27 -4.89
CA PRO A 19 5.30 -5.24 -3.93
C PRO A 19 6.18 -6.47 -4.09
N ILE A 20 7.50 -6.29 -4.06
CA ILE A 20 8.47 -7.39 -4.22
C ILE A 20 8.62 -8.19 -2.92
N ASN A 21 8.43 -7.53 -1.76
CA ASN A 21 8.45 -8.14 -0.43
C ASN A 21 9.74 -8.92 -0.09
N THR A 22 10.90 -8.43 -0.52
CA THR A 22 12.18 -8.95 0.00
C THR A 22 12.35 -8.62 1.48
N GLU A 23 13.26 -9.29 2.19
CA GLU A 23 13.56 -8.97 3.59
C GLU A 23 14.07 -7.53 3.77
N ALA A 24 14.83 -7.02 2.79
CA ALA A 24 15.24 -5.62 2.77
C ALA A 24 14.03 -4.67 2.64
N ASP A 25 13.06 -4.99 1.78
CA ASP A 25 11.86 -4.19 1.60
C ASP A 25 10.99 -4.19 2.86
N LYS A 26 10.84 -5.34 3.52
CA LYS A 26 10.09 -5.45 4.78
C LYS A 26 10.73 -4.61 5.88
N ALA A 27 12.05 -4.67 6.01
CA ALA A 27 12.80 -3.87 6.97
C ALA A 27 12.67 -2.35 6.68
N LEU A 28 12.63 -1.96 5.41
CA LEU A 28 12.39 -0.57 5.01
C LEU A 28 10.96 -0.13 5.29
N TYR A 29 9.98 -0.96 4.93
CA TYR A 29 8.56 -0.69 5.18
C TYR A 29 8.27 -0.54 6.68
N ALA A 30 8.87 -1.37 7.54
CA ALA A 30 8.73 -1.22 8.99
C ALA A 30 9.17 0.17 9.49
N ARG A 31 10.21 0.77 8.89
CA ARG A 31 10.61 2.14 9.25
C ARG A 31 9.58 3.18 8.81
N TYR A 32 8.97 3.00 7.63
CA TYR A 32 7.89 3.87 7.18
C TYR A 32 6.61 3.69 7.99
N GLU A 33 6.32 2.49 8.47
CA GLU A 33 5.18 2.22 9.36
C GLU A 33 5.33 2.98 10.69
N GLU A 34 6.53 3.03 11.26
CA GLU A 34 6.80 3.86 12.46
C GLU A 34 6.64 5.36 12.19
N LEU A 35 7.06 5.85 11.02
CA LEU A 35 6.83 7.25 10.62
C LEU A 35 5.34 7.54 10.43
N ALA A 36 4.60 6.63 9.80
CA ALA A 36 3.16 6.77 9.59
C ALA A 36 2.39 6.86 10.93
N LYS A 37 2.78 6.07 11.93
CA LYS A 37 2.20 6.14 13.29
C LYS A 37 2.42 7.48 13.97
N ALA A 38 3.46 8.24 13.58
CA ALA A 38 3.76 9.55 14.13
C ALA A 38 2.93 10.69 13.52
N GLU A 39 2.06 10.40 12.53
CA GLU A 39 1.23 11.38 11.83
C GLU A 39 -0.25 11.26 12.24
N PRO A 40 -0.70 11.88 13.35
CA PRO A 40 -1.98 11.59 14.00
C PRO A 40 -3.23 11.99 13.21
N ARG A 41 -3.08 12.77 12.13
CA ARG A 41 -4.21 13.22 11.27
C ARG A 41 -4.09 12.69 9.85
N THR A 42 -3.35 11.61 9.66
CA THR A 42 -3.14 11.00 8.35
C THR A 42 -3.26 9.50 8.45
N VAL A 43 -4.18 8.92 7.68
CA VAL A 43 -4.39 7.47 7.60
C VAL A 43 -3.76 6.98 6.30
N PHE A 44 -2.79 6.07 6.42
CA PHE A 44 -2.12 5.44 5.29
C PHE A 44 -2.82 4.11 4.97
N GLY A 45 -3.41 4.01 3.78
CA GLY A 45 -4.22 2.87 3.37
C GLY A 45 -3.99 2.44 1.93
N GLY A 46 -4.65 1.33 1.56
CA GLY A 46 -4.58 0.76 0.21
C GLY A 46 -3.20 0.21 -0.17
N ARG A 47 -3.09 -0.25 -1.42
CA ARG A 47 -1.93 -1.00 -1.94
C ARG A 47 -0.59 -0.28 -1.75
N LEU A 48 -0.58 1.03 -2.03
CA LEU A 48 0.63 1.85 -1.97
C LEU A 48 0.94 2.33 -0.56
N GLY A 49 -0.09 2.69 0.22
CA GLY A 49 0.10 3.19 1.59
C GLY A 49 0.52 2.11 2.58
N THR A 50 0.21 0.83 2.30
CA THR A 50 0.55 -0.29 3.21
C THR A 50 1.56 -1.29 2.63
N TYR A 51 2.12 -0.99 1.45
CA TYR A 51 3.07 -1.86 0.73
C TYR A 51 2.59 -3.32 0.61
N LYS A 52 1.30 -3.52 0.31
CA LYS A 52 0.67 -4.85 0.22
C LYS A 52 -0.13 -4.97 -1.06
N TYR A 53 -0.09 -6.15 -1.68
CA TYR A 53 -0.99 -6.44 -2.78
C TYR A 53 -2.39 -6.75 -2.23
N TYR A 54 -3.41 -6.15 -2.85
CA TYR A 54 -4.81 -6.40 -2.54
C TYR A 54 -5.56 -6.65 -3.84
N ASP A 55 -6.40 -7.69 -3.83
CA ASP A 55 -7.51 -7.76 -4.78
C ASP A 55 -8.57 -6.69 -4.46
N MET A 56 -9.43 -6.40 -5.43
CA MET A 56 -10.41 -5.31 -5.34
C MET A 56 -11.31 -5.38 -4.10
N HIS A 57 -11.78 -6.57 -3.72
CA HIS A 57 -12.64 -6.72 -2.53
C HIS A 57 -11.85 -6.46 -1.25
N ASN A 58 -10.62 -6.97 -1.14
CA ASN A 58 -9.77 -6.75 0.02
C ASN A 58 -9.50 -5.26 0.24
N VAL A 59 -9.26 -4.48 -0.83
CA VAL A 59 -9.03 -3.04 -0.66
C VAL A 59 -10.30 -2.31 -0.20
N ILE A 60 -11.48 -2.71 -0.67
CA ILE A 60 -12.76 -2.15 -0.21
C ILE A 60 -12.98 -2.46 1.27
N ASP A 61 -12.81 -3.72 1.68
CA ASP A 61 -13.00 -4.14 3.07
C ASP A 61 -12.02 -3.40 4.02
N THR A 62 -10.75 -3.27 3.60
CA THR A 62 -9.74 -2.54 4.38
C THR A 62 -10.05 -1.04 4.46
N ALA A 63 -10.62 -0.44 3.41
CA ALA A 63 -11.00 0.97 3.41
C ALA A 63 -12.19 1.24 4.33
N LEU A 64 -13.21 0.38 4.32
CA LEU A 64 -14.35 0.48 5.23
C LEU A 64 -13.90 0.32 6.69
N THR A 65 -13.07 -0.69 6.97
CA THR A 65 -12.49 -0.89 8.30
C THR A 65 -11.66 0.31 8.76
N ALA A 66 -10.82 0.86 7.88
CA ALA A 66 -10.01 2.03 8.19
C ALA A 66 -10.87 3.26 8.47
N TYR A 67 -11.98 3.44 7.73
CA TYR A 67 -12.91 4.53 7.98
C TYR A 67 -13.48 4.46 9.39
N GLU A 68 -14.09 3.34 9.76
CA GLU A 68 -14.74 3.15 11.07
C GLU A 68 -13.74 3.27 12.24
N GLN A 69 -12.54 2.71 12.08
CA GLN A 69 -11.58 2.60 13.19
C GLN A 69 -10.61 3.78 13.31
N GLN A 70 -10.33 4.46 12.19
CA GLN A 70 -9.24 5.44 12.12
C GLN A 70 -9.63 6.77 11.50
N VAL A 71 -10.74 6.89 10.75
CA VAL A 71 -11.13 8.17 10.14
C VAL A 71 -12.30 8.81 10.87
N GLU A 72 -13.38 8.06 11.12
CA GLU A 72 -14.54 8.54 11.87
C GLU A 72 -14.19 9.02 13.30
N PRO A 73 -13.23 8.39 14.02
CA PRO A 73 -12.83 8.84 15.35
C PRO A 73 -11.86 10.04 15.41
N LEU A 74 -11.34 10.53 14.27
CA LEU A 74 -10.38 11.66 14.22
C LEU A 74 -11.03 13.01 14.50
#